data_AF-A0A4U9HXF1-F1
#
_entry.id   AF-A0A4U9HXF1-F1
#
_cell.length_a   1.000
_cell.length_b   1.000
_cell.length_c   1.000
_cell.angle_alpha   90.00
_cell.angle_beta   90.00
_cell.angle_gamma   90.00
#
_symmetry.space_group_name_H-M   'P 1'
#
loop_
_entity.id
_entity.type
_entity.pdbx_description
1 polymer ?
#
loop_
_entity_poly.entity_id
_entity_poly.type
_entity_poly.pdbx_seq_one_letter_code
_entity_poly.pdbx_strand_id
1 'polypeptide(L)'
;MLAKHCPLAVWRGAASLVEGVHPSWSARYLTLPCPVWLIFGERSLPDPDVDEMRQQGVEVKIIRDAGHSMSWENPSALAKVLSDCLAERNDPH
;
A
#
# COMPACT_ATOMS: atom_id res chain seq x y z
N MET A 1 -15.19 9.14 25.02
CA MET A 1 -15.09 7.67 25.19
C MET A 1 -15.11 7.04 23.81
N LEU A 2 -14.06 6.29 23.45
CA LEU A 2 -13.83 5.79 22.08
C LEU A 2 -14.95 4.84 21.62
N ALA A 3 -15.65 5.20 20.55
CA ALA A 3 -16.65 4.37 19.87
C ALA A 3 -16.11 3.07 19.26
N LYS A 4 -14.82 2.75 19.43
CA LYS A 4 -14.13 1.62 18.80
C LYS A 4 -14.48 0.25 19.40
N HIS A 5 -15.12 0.20 20.57
CA HIS A 5 -15.46 -1.06 21.26
C HIS A 5 -16.96 -1.34 21.36
N CYS A 6 -17.83 -0.52 20.74
CA CYS A 6 -19.25 -0.84 20.68
C CYS A 6 -19.47 -1.96 19.65
N PRO A 7 -20.21 -3.05 19.97
CA PRO A 7 -20.47 -4.14 19.03
C PRO A 7 -20.99 -3.67 17.67
N LEU A 8 -21.83 -2.63 17.67
CA LEU A 8 -22.36 -2.04 16.44
C LEU A 8 -21.28 -1.37 15.58
N ALA A 9 -20.30 -0.70 16.20
CA ALA A 9 -19.21 -0.07 15.47
C ALA A 9 -18.25 -1.12 14.87
N VAL A 10 -17.97 -2.19 15.62
CA VAL A 10 -17.17 -3.33 15.13
C VAL A 10 -17.89 -4.02 13.98
N TRP A 11 -19.18 -4.32 14.14
CA TRP A 11 -19.98 -4.94 13.08
C TRP A 11 -20.04 -4.08 11.82
N ARG A 12 -20.28 -2.77 11.95
CA ARG A 12 -20.28 -1.85 10.79
C ARG A 12 -18.94 -1.80 10.08
N GLY A 13 -17.84 -1.80 10.83
CA GLY A 13 -16.49 -1.85 10.25
C GLY A 13 -16.24 -3.14 9.48
N ALA A 14 -16.57 -4.29 10.07
CA ALA A 14 -16.42 -5.59 9.41
C ALA A 14 -17.34 -5.74 8.19
N ALA A 15 -18.62 -5.36 8.30
CA ALA A 15 -19.57 -5.41 7.19
C ALA A 15 -19.10 -4.53 6.02
N SER A 16 -18.65 -3.30 6.31
CA SER A 16 -18.12 -2.40 5.28
C SER A 16 -16.84 -2.95 4.61
N LEU A 17 -15.99 -3.68 5.32
CA LEU A 17 -14.81 -4.34 4.72
C LEU A 17 -15.21 -5.46 3.75
N VAL A 18 -16.27 -6.21 4.08
CA VAL A 18 -16.79 -7.29 3.21
C VAL A 18 -17.54 -6.73 2.01
N GLU A 19 -18.41 -5.75 2.22
CA GLU A 19 -19.13 -5.05 1.14
C GLU A 19 -18.16 -4.35 0.18
N GLY A 20 -17.01 -3.91 0.69
CA GLY A 20 -16.02 -3.20 -0.09
C GLY A 20 -16.51 -1.79 -0.46
N VAL A 21 -15.96 -1.26 -1.55
CA VAL A 21 -16.25 0.10 -2.01
C VAL A 21 -16.25 0.15 -3.54
N HIS A 22 -17.09 1.02 -4.12
CA HIS A 22 -17.11 1.31 -5.55
C HIS A 22 -16.86 2.80 -5.83
N PRO A 23 -15.91 3.15 -6.74
CA PRO A 23 -14.92 2.27 -7.36
C PRO A 23 -13.98 1.61 -6.34
N SER A 24 -13.30 0.52 -6.72
CA SER A 24 -12.36 -0.19 -5.83
C SER A 24 -11.24 0.73 -5.35
N TRP A 25 -10.55 0.35 -4.26
CA TRP A 25 -9.39 1.10 -3.79
C TRP A 25 -8.27 1.17 -4.83
N SER A 26 -8.00 0.08 -5.55
CA SER A 26 -7.03 0.05 -6.65
C SER A 26 -7.41 1.04 -7.76
N ALA A 27 -8.68 1.05 -8.19
CA ALA A 27 -9.17 1.99 -9.19
C ALA A 27 -9.02 3.45 -8.72
N ARG A 28 -9.31 3.76 -7.45
CA ARG A 28 -9.11 5.12 -6.91
C ARG A 28 -7.63 5.49 -6.85
N TYR A 29 -6.77 4.57 -6.42
CA TYR A 29 -5.33 4.78 -6.35
C TYR A 29 -4.73 5.14 -7.70
N LEU A 30 -5.16 4.48 -8.78
CA LEU A 30 -4.73 4.78 -10.15
C LEU A 30 -5.22 6.13 -10.70
N THR A 31 -6.24 6.75 -10.08
CA THR A 31 -6.76 8.07 -10.47
C THR A 31 -6.09 9.24 -9.75
N LEU A 32 -5.12 8.98 -8.87
CA LEU A 32 -4.41 10.04 -8.16
C LEU A 32 -3.61 10.90 -9.15
N PRO A 33 -3.64 12.24 -9.02
CA PRO A 33 -2.97 13.14 -9.97
C PRO A 33 -1.45 13.26 -9.74
N CYS A 34 -0.88 12.43 -8.87
CA CYS A 34 0.53 12.44 -8.51
C CYS A 34 1.19 11.10 -8.85
N PRO A 35 2.52 11.05 -8.97
CA PRO A 35 3.23 9.79 -9.08
C PRO A 35 2.93 8.89 -7.88
N VAL A 36 2.65 7.63 -8.17
CA VAL A 36 2.33 6.62 -7.18
C VAL A 36 3.27 5.42 -7.33
N TRP A 37 3.74 4.92 -6.20
CA TRP A 37 4.56 3.71 -6.11
C TRP A 37 3.92 2.76 -5.11
N LEU A 38 4.02 1.46 -5.39
CA LEU A 38 3.63 0.41 -4.45
C LEU A 38 4.89 -0.21 -3.84
N ILE A 39 4.95 -0.32 -2.52
CA ILE A 39 6.11 -0.89 -1.80
C ILE A 39 5.68 -2.20 -1.13
N PHE A 40 6.39 -3.29 -1.41
CA PHE A 40 6.11 -4.62 -0.85
C PHE A 40 7.36 -5.23 -0.21
N GLY A 41 7.16 -5.99 0.88
CA GLY A 41 8.21 -6.82 1.46
C GLY A 41 8.37 -8.12 0.66
N GLU A 42 9.61 -8.53 0.41
CA GLU A 42 9.94 -9.77 -0.31
C GLU A 42 9.28 -11.02 0.30
N ARG A 43 9.16 -11.07 1.63
CA ARG A 43 8.55 -12.20 2.36
C ARG A 43 7.01 -12.21 2.29
N SER A 44 6.41 -11.13 1.78
CA SER A 44 4.97 -11.07 1.50
C SER A 44 4.63 -11.54 0.09
N LEU A 45 5.63 -11.88 -0.73
CA LEU A 45 5.41 -12.44 -2.06
C LEU A 45 5.23 -13.97 -2.00
N PRO A 46 4.50 -14.57 -2.95
CA PRO A 46 3.77 -13.92 -4.04
C PRO A 46 2.48 -13.23 -3.56
N ASP A 47 2.13 -12.12 -4.20
CA ASP A 47 0.88 -11.40 -3.95
C ASP A 47 0.28 -10.91 -5.30
N PRO A 48 -1.00 -11.23 -5.62
CA PRO A 48 -1.64 -10.82 -6.86
C PRO A 48 -1.66 -9.30 -7.10
N ASP A 49 -1.72 -8.50 -6.03
CA ASP A 49 -1.77 -7.03 -6.14
C ASP A 49 -0.49 -6.48 -6.78
N VAL A 50 0.65 -7.16 -6.56
CA VAL A 50 1.93 -6.78 -7.16
C VAL A 50 1.90 -6.93 -8.68
N ASP A 51 1.33 -8.04 -9.17
CA ASP A 51 1.21 -8.29 -10.60
C ASP A 51 0.15 -7.39 -11.24
N GLU A 52 -0.99 -7.19 -10.57
CA GLU A 52 -2.04 -6.25 -11.03
C GLU A 52 -1.47 -4.84 -11.17
N MET A 53 -0.82 -4.31 -10.13
CA MET A 53 -0.29 -2.95 -10.15
C MET A 53 0.78 -2.75 -11.22
N ARG A 54 1.67 -3.74 -11.42
CA ARG A 54 2.65 -3.70 -12.52
C ARG A 54 1.98 -3.64 -13.89
N GLN A 55 0.92 -4.42 -14.11
CA GLN A 55 0.15 -4.39 -15.36
C GLN A 55 -0.54 -3.05 -15.60
N GLN A 56 -0.93 -2.35 -14.53
CA GLN A 56 -1.51 -1.00 -14.59
C GLN A 56 -0.45 0.11 -14.71
N GLY A 57 0.83 -0.24 -14.87
CA GLY A 57 1.93 0.72 -15.04
C GLY A 57 2.42 1.36 -13.74
N VAL A 58 1.96 0.87 -12.58
CA VAL A 58 2.46 1.32 -11.29
C VAL A 58 3.81 0.64 -11.03
N GLU A 59 4.81 1.44 -10.69
CA GLU A 59 6.10 0.89 -10.28
C GLU A 59 6.00 0.26 -8.88
N VAL A 60 6.42 -1.00 -8.78
CA VAL A 60 6.46 -1.76 -7.53
C VAL A 60 7.90 -1.90 -7.03
N LYS A 61 8.21 -1.30 -5.88
CA LYS A 61 9.50 -1.39 -5.20
C LYS A 61 9.46 -2.54 -4.17
N ILE A 62 10.44 -3.44 -4.19
CA ILE A 62 10.50 -4.58 -3.26
C ILE A 62 11.58 -4.38 -2.19
N ILE A 63 11.20 -4.52 -0.92
CA ILE A 63 12.10 -4.49 0.23
C ILE A 63 12.53 -5.90 0.58
N ARG A 64 13.82 -6.18 0.43
CA ARG A 64 14.42 -7.47 0.77
C ARG A 64 14.41 -7.72 2.28
N ASP A 65 14.35 -8.99 2.65
CA ASP A 65 14.39 -9.44 4.05
C ASP A 65 13.28 -8.87 4.96
N ALA A 66 12.15 -8.45 4.39
CA ALA A 66 11.00 -7.93 5.12
C ALA A 66 9.68 -8.52 4.60
N GLY A 67 8.67 -8.62 5.47
CA GLY A 67 7.28 -8.97 5.14
C GLY A 67 6.37 -7.74 5.26
N HIS A 68 5.17 -7.89 5.81
CA HIS A 68 4.20 -6.79 5.89
C HIS A 68 4.64 -5.67 6.84
N SER A 69 5.42 -6.00 7.88
CA SER A 69 5.89 -5.05 8.89
C SER A 69 7.27 -4.49 8.55
N MET A 70 7.44 -4.01 7.30
CA MET A 70 8.73 -3.53 6.77
C MET A 70 9.40 -2.46 7.62
N SER A 71 8.62 -1.57 8.25
CA SER A 71 9.13 -0.52 9.13
C SER A 71 9.75 -1.05 10.42
N TRP A 72 9.36 -2.24 10.85
CA TRP A 72 9.92 -2.93 12.00
C TRP A 72 11.06 -3.86 11.60
N GLU A 73 10.88 -4.60 10.52
CA GLU A 73 11.80 -5.66 10.08
C GLU A 73 13.05 -5.10 9.38
N ASN A 74 12.89 -4.10 8.51
CA ASN A 74 13.99 -3.48 7.78
C ASN A 74 13.76 -1.96 7.59
N PRO A 75 13.77 -1.19 8.69
CA PRO A 75 13.51 0.25 8.68
C PRO A 75 14.46 1.03 7.75
N SER A 76 15.73 0.64 7.69
CA SER A 76 16.73 1.30 6.86
C SER A 76 16.45 1.13 5.37
N ALA A 77 16.10 -0.09 4.92
CA ALA A 77 15.74 -0.31 3.53
C ALA A 77 14.44 0.42 3.16
N LEU A 78 13.43 0.41 4.03
CA LEU A 78 12.20 1.18 3.82
C LEU A 78 12.49 2.68 3.70
N ALA A 79 13.29 3.25 4.60
CA ALA A 79 13.65 4.66 4.56
C ALA A 79 14.39 5.02 3.26
N LYS A 80 15.28 4.15 2.77
CA LYS A 80 15.99 4.35 1.50
C LYS A 80 15.03 4.39 0.32
N VAL A 81 14.13 3.41 0.21
CA VAL A 81 13.14 3.35 -0.88
C VAL A 81 12.23 4.58 -0.86
N LEU A 82 11.78 5.02 0.32
CA LEU A 82 10.98 6.24 0.44
C LEU A 82 11.76 7.49 0.00
N SER A 83 13.03 7.60 0.40
CA SER A 83 13.89 8.70 -0.03
C SER A 83 14.06 8.73 -1.55
N ASP A 84 14.21 7.57 -2.18
CA ASP A 84 14.37 7.46 -3.64
C ASP A 84 13.09 7.89 -4.37
N CYS A 85 11.93 7.40 -3.96
CA CYS A 85 10.65 7.83 -4.53
C CYS A 85 10.41 9.34 -4.40
N LEU A 86 10.79 9.93 -3.26
CA LEU A 86 10.67 11.37 -3.07
C LEU A 86 11.64 12.17 -3.95
N ALA A 87 12.84 11.65 -4.20
CA ALA A 87 13.81 12.25 -5.11
C ALA A 87 13.31 12.16 -6.57
N GLU A 88 12.86 10.98 -7.02
CA GLU A 88 12.27 10.75 -8.34
C GLU A 88 11.08 11.69 -8.60
N ARG A 89 10.24 11.94 -7.59
CA ARG A 89 9.14 12.90 -7.71
C ARG A 89 9.60 14.33 -7.99
N ASN A 90 10.73 14.75 -7.42
CA ASN A 90 11.21 16.12 -7.48
C ASN A 90 12.09 16.40 -8.71
N ASP A 91 12.43 15.38 -9.49
CA ASP A 91 13.20 15.50 -10.73
C ASP A 91 12.32 15.07 -11.92
N PRO A 92 11.45 15.96 -12.43
CA PRO A 92 10.63 15.66 -13.58
C PRO A 92 11.53 15.63 -14.82
N HIS A 93 11.80 14.43 -15.34
CA HIS A 93 12.29 14.29 -16.71
C HIS A 93 11.35 14.96 -17.71
#